data_AF-A0A9W4SCM9-F1
#
_entry.id   AF-A0A9W4SCM9-F1
#
_cell.length_a   1.000
_cell.length_b   1.000
_cell.length_c   1.000
_cell.angle_alpha   90.00
_cell.angle_beta   90.00
_cell.angle_gamma   90.00
#
_symmetry.space_group_name_H-M   'P 1'
#
loop_
_entity.id
_entity.type
_entity.pdbx_description
1 polymer ?
#
loop_
_entity_poly.entity_id
_entity_poly.type
_entity_poly.pdbx_seq_one_letter_code
_entity_poly.pdbx_strand_id
1 'polypeptide(L)'
;MQSNLQPAVLFNKNLSDDWQKVSDEMKKNIEATPGTPGDITFPKPNITFLCFSHEHWDCLRNEREKNMIIQNLTDRIQRTKQRHAKAVLLIYLDSSNIQPLYEIQARLLLGCVSINILPVHNPKEAVNVIDIIATGVFPDKQPPIAQQLIMEQNQCINNPASLTAANKWVHLVLQMSAGTRNLRLHECYFLQEGLQTIHNMATATLPQLLDCSLDSETAQDVIKFFEEDYVA
;
A
#
# COMPACT_ATOMS: atom_id res chain seq x y z
N MET A 1 39.73 -3.08 10.30
CA MET A 1 38.85 -2.01 9.80
C MET A 1 37.42 -2.42 10.11
N GLN A 2 36.84 -1.89 11.20
CA GLN A 2 35.42 -2.09 11.52
C GLN A 2 34.61 -1.23 10.55
N SER A 3 33.90 -1.86 9.62
CA SER A 3 32.91 -1.17 8.81
C SER A 3 31.82 -0.64 9.74
N ASN A 4 31.69 0.68 9.85
CA ASN A 4 30.55 1.35 10.48
C ASN A 4 29.27 0.94 9.73
N LEU A 5 28.66 -0.17 10.13
CA LEU A 5 27.34 -0.56 9.68
C LEU A 5 26.36 0.41 10.35
N GLN A 6 25.90 1.40 9.60
CA GLN A 6 24.73 2.19 10.00
C GLN A 6 23.59 1.22 10.36
N PRO A 7 22.83 1.50 11.43
CA PRO A 7 21.72 0.65 11.84
C PRO A 7 20.74 0.46 10.66
N ALA A 8 20.34 -0.79 10.44
CA ALA A 8 19.40 -1.11 9.38
C ALA A 8 18.00 -0.57 9.71
N VAL A 9 17.68 -0.49 11.00
CA VAL A 9 16.39 -0.04 11.55
C VAL A 9 16.63 0.75 12.83
N LEU A 10 15.92 1.87 12.99
CA LEU A 10 15.86 2.64 14.22
C LEU A 10 14.52 2.38 14.91
N PHE A 11 14.57 2.13 16.22
CA PHE A 11 13.37 1.96 17.03
C PHE A 11 13.24 3.10 18.03
N ASN A 12 12.01 3.53 18.27
CA ASN A 12 11.71 4.45 19.36
C ASN A 12 11.80 3.69 20.70
N LYS A 13 12.63 4.19 21.61
CA LYS A 13 12.84 3.60 22.95
C LYS A 13 11.57 3.49 23.79
N ASN A 14 10.55 4.27 23.45
CA ASN A 14 9.29 4.33 24.19
C ASN A 14 8.24 3.35 23.65
N LEU A 15 8.58 2.50 22.67
CA LEU A 15 7.70 1.41 22.26
C LEU A 15 7.49 0.45 23.44
N SER A 16 6.24 0.14 23.73
CA SER A 16 5.83 -0.75 24.81
C SER A 16 4.98 -1.91 24.28
N ASP A 17 4.66 -2.84 25.18
CA ASP A 17 3.65 -3.89 24.97
C ASP A 17 3.97 -4.79 23.76
N ASP A 18 2.99 -5.07 22.92
CA ASP A 18 3.18 -5.95 21.76
C ASP A 18 4.19 -5.41 20.73
N TRP A 19 4.43 -4.10 20.68
CA TRP A 19 5.45 -3.51 19.82
C TRP A 19 6.88 -3.74 20.33
N GLN A 20 7.04 -3.95 21.64
CA GLN A 20 8.33 -4.39 22.20
C GLN A 20 8.68 -5.80 21.70
N LYS A 21 7.69 -6.70 21.61
CA LYS A 21 7.88 -8.06 21.05
C LYS A 21 8.29 -8.01 19.57
N VAL A 22 7.70 -7.10 18.79
CA VAL A 22 8.10 -6.85 17.40
C VAL A 22 9.57 -6.43 17.33
N SER A 23 10.00 -5.48 18.18
CA SER A 23 11.40 -5.06 18.25
C SER A 23 12.34 -6.22 18.63
N ASP A 24 11.93 -7.11 19.53
CA ASP A 24 12.73 -8.25 19.96
C ASP A 24 12.87 -9.32 18.87
N GLU A 25 11.85 -9.48 18.03
CA GLU A 25 11.83 -10.46 16.93
C GLU A 25 12.65 -9.97 15.71
N MET A 26 12.69 -8.67 15.44
CA MET A 26 13.45 -8.08 14.30
C MET A 26 14.99 -8.04 14.49
N LYS A 27 15.56 -8.78 15.44
CA LYS A 27 16.98 -8.70 15.82
C LYS A 27 17.97 -8.91 14.65
N LYS A 28 18.53 -7.80 14.17
CA LYS A 28 19.95 -7.55 13.78
C LYS A 28 20.07 -6.09 13.28
N ASN A 29 20.87 -5.26 13.96
CA ASN A 29 21.16 -3.84 13.64
C ASN A 29 20.05 -2.84 13.99
N ILE A 30 19.54 -2.92 15.23
CA ILE A 30 18.59 -1.96 15.79
C ILE A 30 19.35 -0.92 16.62
N GLU A 31 19.16 0.37 16.31
CA GLU A 31 19.55 1.45 17.22
C GLU A 31 18.30 2.08 17.82
N ALA A 32 18.20 2.06 19.15
CA ALA A 32 17.12 2.70 19.85
C ALA A 32 17.43 4.20 19.97
N THR A 33 16.59 5.08 19.46
CA THR A 33 16.83 6.53 19.45
C THR A 33 15.71 7.29 20.20
N PRO A 34 16.05 8.15 21.18
CA PRO A 34 15.08 9.03 21.79
C PRO A 34 14.85 10.23 20.85
N GLY A 35 13.83 10.17 19.97
CA GLY A 35 13.41 11.34 19.22
C GLY A 35 13.08 11.17 17.73
N THR A 36 12.99 9.94 17.21
CA THR A 36 12.37 9.75 15.90
C THR A 36 10.87 10.07 16.00
N PRO A 37 10.27 10.85 15.07
CA PRO A 37 8.82 11.04 15.00
C PRO A 37 8.07 9.73 14.78
N GLY A 38 8.74 8.78 14.12
CA GLY A 38 8.32 7.41 13.93
C GLY A 38 8.68 6.48 15.05
N ASP A 39 7.99 5.35 15.09
CA ASP A 39 8.23 4.29 16.07
C ASP A 39 9.22 3.27 15.54
N ILE A 40 9.14 2.92 14.25
CA ILE A 40 10.09 2.06 13.57
C ILE A 40 10.49 2.76 12.28
N THR A 41 11.77 3.11 12.15
CA THR A 41 12.28 3.90 11.02
C THR A 41 13.36 3.12 10.29
N PHE A 42 13.26 3.04 8.98
CA PHE A 42 14.31 2.55 8.11
C PHE A 42 14.99 3.77 7.47
N PRO A 43 16.20 4.15 7.90
CA PRO A 43 16.82 5.40 7.44
C PRO A 43 17.16 5.37 5.94
N LYS A 44 17.71 4.25 5.46
CA LYS A 44 18.17 4.10 4.07
C LYS A 44 17.04 4.24 3.02
N PRO A 45 15.87 3.58 3.16
CA PRO A 45 14.75 3.77 2.24
C PRO A 45 13.85 4.95 2.64
N ASN A 46 14.17 5.65 3.74
CA ASN A 46 13.39 6.74 4.32
C ASN A 46 11.90 6.39 4.53
N ILE A 47 11.65 5.19 5.06
CA ILE A 47 10.32 4.69 5.42
C ILE A 47 10.21 4.71 6.94
N THR A 48 9.04 5.14 7.41
CA THR A 48 8.73 5.15 8.83
C THR A 48 7.36 4.55 9.10
N PHE A 49 7.32 3.71 10.13
CA PHE A 49 6.09 3.15 10.68
C PHE A 49 5.74 3.86 11.99
N LEU A 50 4.47 4.22 12.09
CA LEU A 50 3.82 4.67 13.32
C LEU A 50 3.03 3.49 13.86
N CYS A 51 3.20 3.18 15.13
CA CYS A 51 2.61 2.06 15.81
C CYS A 51 1.44 2.53 16.70
N PHE A 52 0.32 1.83 16.63
CA PHE A 52 -0.86 2.07 17.45
C PHE A 52 -1.45 0.75 17.92
N SER A 53 -1.73 0.61 19.21
CA SER A 53 -2.35 -0.59 19.79
C SER A 53 -3.81 -0.36 20.16
N HIS A 54 -4.67 -1.35 19.90
CA HIS A 54 -6.08 -1.33 20.31
C HIS A 54 -6.27 -1.13 21.82
N GLU A 55 -5.32 -1.55 22.66
CA GLU A 55 -5.35 -1.36 24.12
C GLU A 55 -5.51 0.12 24.51
N HIS A 56 -4.94 1.05 23.73
CA HIS A 56 -5.11 2.50 23.93
C HIS A 56 -6.48 3.02 23.52
N TRP A 57 -7.25 2.23 22.75
CA TRP A 57 -8.57 2.59 22.24
C TRP A 57 -9.69 1.96 23.06
N ASP A 58 -9.56 0.68 23.38
CA ASP A 58 -10.62 -0.11 24.00
C ASP A 58 -10.87 0.26 25.47
N CYS A 59 -9.89 0.87 26.13
CA CYS A 59 -10.04 1.37 27.49
C CYS A 59 -10.81 2.71 27.58
N LEU A 60 -11.04 3.38 26.44
CA LEU A 60 -11.60 4.73 26.40
C LEU A 60 -13.13 4.72 26.52
N ARG A 61 -13.65 5.45 27.51
CA ARG A 61 -15.08 5.45 27.81
C ARG A 61 -15.81 6.69 27.32
N ASN A 62 -15.10 7.75 26.95
CA ASN A 62 -15.71 9.00 26.51
C ASN A 62 -15.11 9.54 25.22
N GLU A 63 -15.93 10.31 24.51
CA GLU A 63 -15.59 10.91 23.22
C GLU A 63 -14.45 11.92 23.28
N ARG A 64 -14.25 12.57 24.43
CA ARG A 64 -13.19 13.57 24.60
C ARG A 64 -11.81 12.93 24.60
N GLU A 65 -11.65 11.81 25.28
CA GLU A 65 -10.42 11.03 25.30
C GLU A 65 -10.09 10.46 23.91
N LYS A 66 -11.10 9.90 23.22
CA LYS A 66 -10.96 9.43 21.83
C LYS A 66 -10.48 10.55 20.91
N ASN A 67 -11.10 11.72 20.98
CA ASN A 67 -10.69 12.87 20.17
C ASN A 67 -9.28 13.35 20.49
N MET A 68 -8.88 13.35 21.77
CA MET A 68 -7.52 13.71 22.17
C MET A 68 -6.47 12.73 21.61
N ILE A 69 -6.76 11.43 21.64
CA ILE A 69 -5.86 10.40 21.10
C ILE A 69 -5.76 10.51 19.58
N ILE A 70 -6.87 10.73 18.88
CA ILE A 70 -6.85 10.95 17.42
C ILE A 70 -6.08 12.23 17.07
N GLN A 71 -6.24 13.30 17.85
CA GLN A 71 -5.47 14.54 17.63
C GLN A 71 -3.97 14.29 17.80
N ASN A 72 -3.58 13.61 18.88
CA ASN A 72 -2.18 13.25 19.11
C ASN A 72 -1.61 12.37 17.98
N LEU A 73 -2.40 11.39 17.52
CA LEU A 73 -2.03 10.53 16.38
C LEU A 73 -1.89 11.35 15.10
N THR A 74 -2.81 12.27 14.83
CA THR A 74 -2.78 13.19 13.68
C THR A 74 -1.52 14.04 13.68
N ASP A 75 -1.18 14.66 14.81
CA ASP A 75 0.01 15.49 14.95
C ASP A 75 1.30 14.67 14.77
N ARG A 76 1.30 13.40 15.21
CA ARG A 76 2.41 12.47 14.95
C ARG A 76 2.51 12.14 13.46
N ILE A 77 1.40 11.79 12.80
CA ILE A 77 1.36 11.50 11.37
C ILE A 77 1.90 12.67 10.55
N GLN A 78 1.44 13.89 10.83
CA GLN A 78 1.87 15.09 10.11
C GLN A 78 3.38 15.34 10.28
N ARG A 79 3.90 15.26 11.51
CA ARG A 79 5.34 15.40 11.78
C ARG A 79 6.17 14.33 11.07
N THR A 80 5.67 13.10 11.02
CA THR A 80 6.36 12.00 10.31
C THR A 80 6.37 12.23 8.80
N LYS A 81 5.24 12.62 8.19
CA LYS A 81 5.15 12.90 6.75
C LYS A 81 6.02 14.08 6.31
N GLN A 82 6.33 15.02 7.20
CA GLN A 82 7.24 16.12 6.91
C GLN A 82 8.72 15.69 6.88
N ARG A 83 9.09 14.64 7.61
CA ARG A 83 10.49 14.22 7.77
C ARG A 83 10.84 12.97 6.96
N HIS A 84 9.86 12.18 6.57
CA HIS A 84 10.06 10.90 5.91
C HIS A 84 9.32 10.81 4.58
N ALA A 85 9.96 10.19 3.58
CA ALA A 85 9.38 10.02 2.25
C ALA A 85 8.13 9.15 2.27
N LYS A 86 8.10 8.13 3.15
CA LYS A 86 6.94 7.26 3.35
C LYS A 86 6.62 7.11 4.83
N ALA A 87 5.36 7.33 5.17
CA ALA A 87 4.79 7.07 6.50
C ALA A 87 3.66 6.04 6.37
N VAL A 88 3.69 5.03 7.24
CA VAL A 88 2.66 3.98 7.34
C VAL A 88 2.21 3.86 8.78
N LEU A 89 0.90 3.78 9.02
CA LEU A 89 0.34 3.51 10.34
C LEU A 89 0.07 2.01 10.47
N LEU A 90 0.76 1.34 11.39
CA LEU A 90 0.48 -0.02 11.78
C LEU A 90 -0.46 -0.01 12.99
N ILE A 91 -1.60 -0.68 12.87
CA ILE A 91 -2.59 -0.79 13.95
C ILE A 91 -2.65 -2.23 14.42
N TYR A 92 -2.28 -2.46 15.67
CA TYR A 92 -2.41 -3.76 16.33
C TYR A 92 -3.84 -3.95 16.82
N LEU A 93 -4.55 -4.89 16.23
CA LEU A 93 -5.96 -5.19 16.52
C LEU A 93 -6.10 -6.53 17.24
N ASP A 94 -7.10 -6.62 18.11
CA ASP A 94 -7.62 -7.92 18.51
C ASP A 94 -8.37 -8.53 17.31
N SER A 95 -7.97 -9.74 16.92
CA SER A 95 -8.61 -10.55 15.87
C SER A 95 -10.13 -10.71 16.03
N SER A 96 -10.66 -10.55 17.24
CA SER A 96 -12.09 -10.68 17.54
C SER A 96 -12.88 -9.39 17.33
N ASN A 97 -12.22 -8.23 17.24
CA ASN A 97 -12.90 -6.93 17.18
C ASN A 97 -12.21 -5.95 16.21
N ILE A 98 -12.81 -5.80 15.03
CA ILE A 98 -12.34 -4.86 13.99
C ILE A 98 -12.98 -3.47 14.09
N GLN A 99 -13.94 -3.25 14.98
CA GLN A 99 -14.65 -1.97 15.11
C GLN A 99 -13.70 -0.79 15.40
N PRO A 100 -12.65 -0.93 16.26
CA PRO A 100 -11.68 0.13 16.49
C PRO A 100 -10.99 0.62 15.21
N LEU A 101 -10.72 -0.28 14.25
CA LEU A 101 -10.09 0.09 12.98
C LEU A 101 -10.95 1.08 12.20
N TYR A 102 -12.23 0.75 12.00
CA TYR A 102 -13.15 1.60 11.26
C TYR A 102 -13.39 2.94 11.95
N GLU A 103 -13.47 2.93 13.29
CA GLU A 103 -13.67 4.16 14.06
C GLU A 103 -12.47 5.10 13.94
N ILE A 104 -11.24 4.58 14.05
CA ILE A 104 -10.00 5.35 13.88
C ILE A 104 -9.89 5.86 12.44
N GLN A 105 -10.16 5.01 11.44
CA GLN A 105 -10.14 5.39 10.02
C GLN A 105 -11.11 6.54 9.73
N ALA A 106 -12.36 6.44 10.19
CA ALA A 106 -13.37 7.47 10.00
C ALA A 106 -12.95 8.80 10.64
N ARG A 107 -12.41 8.78 11.87
CA ARG A 107 -11.97 9.99 12.56
C ARG A 107 -10.75 10.63 11.90
N LEU A 108 -9.78 9.84 11.41
CA LEU A 108 -8.65 10.35 10.65
C LEU A 108 -9.09 10.97 9.30
N LEU A 109 -10.06 10.36 8.62
CA LEU A 109 -10.65 10.90 7.40
C LEU A 109 -11.35 12.23 7.64
N LEU A 110 -12.13 12.35 8.73
CA LEU A 110 -12.75 13.62 9.13
C LEU A 110 -11.71 14.71 9.45
N GLY A 111 -10.55 14.33 9.99
CA GLY A 111 -9.40 15.21 10.17
C GLY A 111 -8.60 15.50 8.90
N CYS A 112 -9.05 15.04 7.73
CA CYS A 112 -8.36 15.13 6.44
C CYS A 112 -6.93 14.58 6.46
N VAL A 113 -6.67 13.54 7.26
CA VAL A 113 -5.36 12.92 7.39
C VAL A 113 -5.22 11.77 6.40
N SER A 114 -4.40 11.95 5.36
CA SER A 114 -4.06 10.88 4.42
C SER A 114 -2.84 10.08 4.92
N ILE A 115 -3.02 8.81 5.23
CA ILE A 115 -1.95 7.86 5.57
C ILE A 115 -2.35 6.43 5.16
N ASN A 116 -1.35 5.61 4.81
CA ASN A 116 -1.56 4.18 4.61
C ASN A 116 -1.70 3.49 5.97
N ILE A 117 -2.82 2.81 6.19
CA ILE A 117 -3.12 2.10 7.44
C ILE A 117 -3.06 0.60 7.18
N LEU A 118 -2.26 -0.13 7.94
CA LEU A 118 -2.17 -1.58 7.86
C LEU A 118 -2.53 -2.20 9.22
N PRO A 119 -3.60 -3.00 9.29
CA PRO A 119 -3.92 -3.76 10.49
C PRO A 119 -2.96 -4.94 10.64
N VAL A 120 -2.62 -5.28 11.88
CA VAL A 120 -1.84 -6.46 12.26
C VAL A 120 -2.48 -7.08 13.51
N HIS A 121 -2.45 -8.40 13.65
CA HIS A 121 -3.17 -9.12 14.71
C HIS A 121 -2.23 -9.82 15.70
N ASN A 122 -0.93 -9.88 15.38
CA ASN A 122 0.09 -10.45 16.23
C ASN A 122 1.49 -9.90 15.87
N PRO A 123 2.48 -10.01 16.77
CA PRO A 123 3.82 -9.46 16.53
C PRO A 123 4.50 -10.04 15.29
N LYS A 124 4.34 -11.34 15.05
CA LYS A 124 4.96 -12.02 13.89
C LYS A 124 4.41 -11.52 12.55
N GLU A 125 3.10 -11.27 12.47
CA GLU A 125 2.49 -10.63 11.31
C GLU A 125 3.05 -9.23 11.10
N ALA A 126 3.19 -8.43 12.17
CA ALA A 126 3.79 -7.11 12.09
C ALA A 126 5.24 -7.15 11.58
N VAL A 127 6.06 -8.06 12.09
CA VAL A 127 7.43 -8.28 11.60
C VAL A 127 7.43 -8.61 10.11
N ASN A 128 6.60 -9.56 9.69
CA ASN A 128 6.52 -9.97 8.29
C ASN A 128 6.10 -8.79 7.38
N VAL A 129 5.11 -8.01 7.78
CA VAL A 129 4.66 -6.82 7.01
C VAL A 129 5.76 -5.79 6.92
N ILE A 130 6.43 -5.49 8.04
CA ILE A 130 7.54 -4.54 8.07
C ILE A 130 8.67 -5.04 7.17
N ASP A 131 9.04 -6.32 7.26
CA ASP A 131 10.10 -6.92 6.44
C ASP A 131 9.74 -6.93 4.96
N ILE A 132 8.51 -7.26 4.58
CA ILE A 132 8.05 -7.22 3.18
C ILE A 132 8.16 -5.79 2.63
N ILE A 133 7.68 -4.79 3.38
CA ILE A 133 7.72 -3.39 2.93
C ILE A 133 9.17 -2.89 2.87
N ALA A 134 9.97 -3.20 3.88
CA ALA A 134 11.37 -2.84 3.91
C ALA A 134 12.11 -3.49 2.73
N THR A 135 12.06 -4.82 2.60
CA THR A 135 12.76 -5.58 1.54
C THR A 135 12.25 -5.25 0.14
N GLY A 136 10.95 -5.06 -0.05
CA GLY A 136 10.36 -4.64 -1.32
C GLY A 136 10.88 -3.29 -1.78
N VAL A 137 11.17 -2.37 -0.85
CA VAL A 137 11.69 -1.03 -1.14
C VAL A 137 13.23 -0.98 -1.13
N PHE A 138 13.94 -2.03 -0.66
CA PHE A 138 15.40 -2.14 -0.76
C PHE A 138 15.82 -2.84 -2.05
N PRO A 139 16.35 -2.13 -3.07
CA PRO A 139 16.78 -2.76 -4.32
C PRO A 139 17.83 -3.86 -4.10
N ASP A 140 18.75 -3.61 -3.16
CA ASP A 140 19.89 -4.48 -2.86
C ASP A 140 19.52 -5.76 -2.08
N LYS A 141 18.29 -5.87 -1.55
CA LYS A 141 17.83 -6.99 -0.71
C LYS A 141 16.49 -7.56 -1.16
N GLN A 142 16.01 -7.19 -2.34
CA GLN A 142 14.82 -7.80 -2.90
C GLN A 142 15.03 -9.31 -3.04
N PRO A 143 14.06 -10.15 -2.63
CA PRO A 143 14.14 -11.57 -2.89
C PRO A 143 14.32 -11.81 -4.40
N PRO A 144 14.98 -12.90 -4.82
CA PRO A 144 15.26 -13.16 -6.23
C PRO A 144 14.02 -13.04 -7.11
N ILE A 145 12.86 -13.43 -6.58
CA ILE A 145 11.55 -13.30 -7.24
C ILE A 145 11.17 -11.83 -7.46
N ALA A 146 11.36 -10.93 -6.50
CA ALA A 146 11.06 -9.51 -6.67
C ALA A 146 12.05 -8.82 -7.63
N GLN A 147 13.33 -9.17 -7.58
CA GLN A 147 14.32 -8.70 -8.56
C GLN A 147 13.99 -9.19 -9.97
N GLN A 148 13.59 -10.46 -10.09
CA GLN A 148 13.16 -11.06 -11.35
C GLN A 148 11.89 -10.40 -11.85
N LEU A 149 10.89 -10.15 -11.00
CA LEU A 149 9.67 -9.42 -11.35
C LEU A 149 9.98 -7.98 -11.79
N ILE A 150 10.95 -7.29 -11.19
CA ILE A 150 11.36 -5.93 -11.58
C ILE A 150 12.20 -5.93 -12.85
N MET A 151 13.07 -6.93 -13.05
CA MET A 151 13.81 -7.12 -14.30
C MET A 151 12.85 -7.47 -15.44
N GLU A 152 11.90 -8.37 -15.20
CA GLU A 152 10.80 -8.69 -16.10
C GLU A 152 9.94 -7.45 -16.35
N GLN A 153 9.62 -6.65 -15.33
CA GLN A 153 8.90 -5.38 -15.47
C GLN A 153 9.68 -4.41 -16.37
N ASN A 154 10.97 -4.20 -16.14
CA ASN A 154 11.81 -3.27 -16.90
C ASN A 154 12.09 -3.75 -18.34
N GLN A 155 12.26 -5.05 -18.55
CA GLN A 155 12.45 -5.66 -19.87
C GLN A 155 11.14 -5.74 -20.65
N CYS A 156 10.01 -6.02 -19.97
CA CYS A 156 8.71 -6.12 -20.61
C CYS A 156 8.06 -4.74 -20.84
N ILE A 157 8.33 -3.71 -20.04
CA ILE A 157 7.82 -2.34 -20.28
C ILE A 157 8.56 -1.69 -21.45
N ASN A 158 9.87 -1.91 -21.59
CA ASN A 158 10.69 -1.27 -22.62
C ASN A 158 10.88 -2.11 -23.90
N ASN A 159 10.25 -3.29 -23.99
CA ASN A 159 10.26 -4.11 -25.20
C ASN A 159 8.85 -4.16 -25.82
N PRO A 160 8.60 -3.40 -26.90
CA PRO A 160 7.30 -3.33 -27.59
C PRO A 160 6.78 -4.68 -28.10
N ALA A 161 7.64 -5.70 -28.22
CA ALA A 161 7.29 -7.02 -28.74
C ALA A 161 6.77 -8.01 -27.67
N SER A 162 6.79 -7.66 -26.38
CA SER A 162 6.45 -8.56 -25.25
C SER A 162 5.18 -8.13 -24.50
N LEU A 163 4.10 -7.88 -25.24
CA LEU A 163 2.82 -7.35 -24.77
C LEU A 163 1.77 -8.43 -24.42
N THR A 164 2.19 -9.61 -23.98
CA THR A 164 1.30 -10.78 -23.77
C THR A 164 1.04 -11.17 -22.31
N ALA A 165 1.58 -10.44 -21.32
CA ALA A 165 1.50 -10.85 -19.91
C ALA A 165 0.31 -10.21 -19.15
N ALA A 166 -0.54 -11.08 -18.57
CA ALA A 166 -1.72 -10.81 -17.75
C ALA A 166 -1.52 -9.79 -16.60
N ASN A 167 -0.29 -9.62 -16.11
CA ASN A 167 0.01 -8.78 -14.95
C ASN A 167 0.13 -7.27 -15.28
N LYS A 168 0.19 -6.91 -16.58
CA LYS A 168 0.25 -5.50 -17.03
C LYS A 168 -1.13 -4.83 -17.10
N TRP A 169 -2.21 -5.61 -17.10
CA TRP A 169 -3.57 -5.08 -17.17
C TRP A 169 -3.97 -4.35 -15.90
N VAL A 170 -3.53 -4.82 -14.73
CA VAL A 170 -3.97 -4.29 -13.42
C VAL A 170 -3.82 -2.77 -13.32
N HIS A 171 -2.76 -2.17 -13.85
CA HIS A 171 -2.57 -0.72 -13.80
C HIS A 171 -3.43 0.04 -14.80
N LEU A 172 -3.59 -0.45 -16.03
CA LEU A 172 -4.46 0.15 -17.04
C LEU A 172 -5.93 0.03 -16.62
N VAL A 173 -6.30 -1.13 -16.08
CA VAL A 173 -7.60 -1.44 -15.47
C VAL A 173 -7.86 -0.55 -14.28
N LEU A 174 -6.88 -0.34 -13.39
CA LEU A 174 -7.00 0.61 -12.29
C LEU A 174 -7.26 2.03 -12.81
N GLN A 175 -6.59 2.47 -13.88
CA GLN A 175 -6.82 3.77 -14.50
C GLN A 175 -8.21 3.88 -15.16
N MET A 176 -8.63 2.86 -15.90
CA MET A 176 -9.96 2.76 -16.52
C MET A 176 -11.09 2.70 -15.47
N SER A 177 -10.82 2.09 -14.31
CA SER A 177 -11.75 1.97 -13.18
C SER A 177 -11.75 3.17 -12.21
N ALA A 178 -10.83 4.13 -12.41
CA ALA A 178 -10.71 5.34 -11.61
C ALA A 178 -11.21 6.61 -12.34
N GLY A 179 -11.70 6.47 -13.58
CA GLY A 179 -12.24 7.56 -14.39
C GLY A 179 -13.69 7.93 -14.04
N THR A 180 -14.30 8.83 -14.83
CA THR A 180 -15.69 9.26 -14.62
C THR A 180 -16.74 8.36 -15.30
N ARG A 181 -16.30 7.33 -16.04
CA ARG A 181 -17.13 6.37 -16.79
C ARG A 181 -16.63 4.94 -16.53
N ASN A 182 -16.79 4.50 -15.29
CA ASN A 182 -16.00 3.40 -14.72
C ASN A 182 -16.35 2.02 -15.28
N LEU A 183 -15.36 1.38 -15.89
CA LEU A 183 -15.31 -0.07 -16.03
C LEU A 183 -15.08 -0.70 -14.66
N ARG A 184 -15.91 -1.67 -14.29
CA ARG A 184 -15.74 -2.49 -13.09
C ARG A 184 -14.55 -3.43 -13.29
N LEU A 185 -13.90 -3.80 -12.19
CA LEU A 185 -12.80 -4.76 -12.19
C LEU A 185 -13.18 -6.08 -12.89
N HIS A 186 -14.44 -6.51 -12.75
CA HIS A 186 -14.99 -7.68 -13.41
C HIS A 186 -15.06 -7.56 -14.94
N GLU A 187 -15.51 -6.42 -15.47
CA GLU A 187 -15.56 -6.13 -16.91
C GLU A 187 -14.15 -6.09 -17.51
N CYS A 188 -13.20 -5.57 -16.73
CA CYS A 188 -11.78 -5.55 -17.10
C CYS A 188 -11.16 -6.95 -17.21
N TYR A 189 -11.56 -7.88 -16.34
CA TYR A 189 -11.14 -9.28 -16.44
C TYR A 189 -11.69 -9.97 -17.70
N PHE A 190 -12.96 -9.73 -18.04
CA PHE A 190 -13.52 -10.29 -19.28
C PHE A 190 -12.90 -9.73 -20.54
N LEU A 191 -12.64 -8.43 -20.55
CA LEU A 191 -11.93 -7.76 -21.64
C LEU A 191 -10.52 -8.33 -21.84
N GLN A 192 -9.81 -8.59 -20.74
CA GLN A 192 -8.49 -9.22 -20.77
C GLN A 192 -8.54 -10.66 -21.31
N GLU A 193 -9.47 -11.48 -20.82
CA GLU A 193 -9.63 -12.88 -21.26
C GLU A 193 -10.09 -12.96 -22.73
N GLY A 194 -11.05 -12.12 -23.11
CA GLY A 194 -11.68 -12.15 -24.44
C GLY A 194 -10.82 -11.57 -25.56
N LEU A 195 -10.03 -10.52 -25.28
CA LEU A 195 -9.28 -9.79 -26.31
C LEU A 195 -7.77 -9.99 -26.22
N GLN A 196 -7.27 -10.50 -25.09
CA GLN A 196 -5.88 -10.95 -24.83
C GLN A 196 -4.79 -9.88 -24.92
N THR A 197 -4.96 -8.84 -25.73
CA THR A 197 -3.97 -7.76 -25.95
C THR A 197 -4.65 -6.40 -25.98
N ILE A 198 -3.91 -5.35 -25.56
CA ILE A 198 -4.40 -3.96 -25.57
C ILE A 198 -4.70 -3.49 -27.00
N HIS A 199 -3.90 -3.94 -27.98
CA HIS A 199 -4.14 -3.63 -29.39
C HIS A 199 -5.51 -4.13 -29.83
N ASN A 200 -5.83 -5.40 -29.56
CA ASN A 200 -7.11 -5.98 -29.93
C ASN A 200 -8.29 -5.25 -29.27
N MET A 201 -8.12 -4.73 -28.06
CA MET A 201 -9.12 -3.94 -27.34
C MET A 201 -9.30 -2.54 -27.92
N ALA A 202 -8.19 -1.84 -28.20
CA ALA A 202 -8.22 -0.53 -28.82
C ALA A 202 -8.80 -0.54 -30.24
N THR A 203 -8.71 -1.68 -30.93
CA THR A 203 -9.29 -1.89 -32.26
C THR A 203 -10.57 -2.74 -32.23
N ALA A 204 -11.08 -3.08 -31.04
CA ALA A 204 -12.24 -3.96 -30.91
C ALA A 204 -13.49 -3.26 -31.43
N THR A 205 -14.24 -3.98 -32.26
CA THR A 205 -15.54 -3.53 -32.72
C THR A 205 -16.60 -3.76 -31.64
N LEU A 206 -17.68 -2.98 -31.68
CA LEU A 206 -18.80 -3.14 -30.73
C LEU A 206 -19.31 -4.59 -30.62
N PRO A 207 -19.49 -5.36 -31.72
CA PRO A 207 -19.86 -6.78 -31.62
C PRO A 207 -18.86 -7.64 -30.85
N GLN A 208 -17.55 -7.43 -31.06
CA GLN A 208 -16.50 -8.19 -30.37
C GLN A 208 -16.46 -7.91 -28.86
N LEU A 209 -16.80 -6.68 -28.46
CA LEU A 209 -16.91 -6.30 -27.05
C LEU A 209 -18.16 -6.89 -26.40
N LEU A 210 -19.28 -6.96 -27.11
CA LEU A 210 -20.49 -7.65 -26.65
C LEU A 210 -20.28 -9.15 -26.49
N ASP A 211 -19.50 -9.78 -27.39
CA ASP A 211 -19.10 -11.19 -27.27
C ASP A 211 -18.20 -11.45 -26.04
N CYS A 212 -17.54 -10.40 -25.51
CA CYS A 212 -16.80 -10.45 -24.24
C CYS A 212 -17.72 -10.29 -23.01
N SER A 213 -19.04 -10.51 -23.16
CA SER A 213 -20.04 -10.40 -22.08
C SER A 213 -20.14 -9.01 -21.45
N LEU A 214 -19.75 -7.96 -22.18
CA LEU A 214 -20.02 -6.58 -21.79
C LEU A 214 -21.44 -6.19 -22.20
N ASP A 215 -22.07 -5.32 -21.41
CA ASP A 215 -23.28 -4.65 -21.85
C ASP A 215 -22.98 -3.58 -22.91
N SER A 216 -24.02 -3.16 -23.63
CA SER A 216 -23.88 -2.23 -24.76
C SER A 216 -23.43 -0.82 -24.36
N GLU A 217 -23.69 -0.39 -23.13
CA GLU A 217 -23.30 0.94 -22.64
C GLU A 217 -21.79 0.91 -22.32
N THR A 218 -21.37 -0.11 -21.58
CA THR A 218 -19.98 -0.37 -21.21
C THR A 218 -19.08 -0.58 -22.44
N ALA A 219 -19.54 -1.34 -23.44
CA ALA A 219 -18.78 -1.55 -24.67
C ALA A 219 -18.57 -0.26 -25.48
N GLN A 220 -19.55 0.66 -25.46
CA GLN A 220 -19.41 1.96 -26.12
C GLN A 220 -18.42 2.87 -25.38
N ASP A 221 -18.43 2.84 -24.05
CA ASP A 221 -17.47 3.60 -23.24
C ASP A 221 -16.03 3.09 -23.44
N VAL A 222 -15.80 1.79 -23.63
CA VAL A 222 -14.48 1.22 -23.97
C VAL A 222 -13.99 1.76 -25.32
N ILE A 223 -14.83 1.74 -26.36
CA ILE A 223 -14.47 2.27 -27.68
C ILE A 223 -14.11 3.75 -27.56
N LYS A 224 -14.99 4.51 -26.88
CA LYS A 224 -14.82 5.94 -26.70
C LYS A 224 -13.54 6.30 -25.94
N PHE A 225 -13.17 5.51 -24.93
CA PHE A 225 -11.92 5.69 -24.18
C PHE A 225 -10.69 5.60 -25.10
N PHE A 226 -10.63 4.60 -25.98
CA PHE A 226 -9.51 4.45 -26.91
C PHE A 226 -9.57 5.43 -28.10
N GLU A 227 -10.75 5.93 -28.47
CA GLU A 227 -10.90 6.95 -29.52
C GLU A 227 -10.58 8.37 -29.04
N GLU A 228 -10.97 8.76 -27.81
CA GLU A 228 -10.77 10.12 -27.28
C GLU A 228 -9.32 10.39 -26.83
N ASP A 229 -8.60 9.38 -26.29
CA ASP A 229 -7.21 9.54 -25.83
C ASP A 229 -6.14 9.32 -26.93
N TYR A 230 -6.53 8.93 -28.15
CA TYR A 230 -5.58 8.77 -29.29
C TYR A 230 -5.45 10.03 -30.17
N VAL A 231 -6.28 11.06 -29.94
CA VAL A 231 -6.34 12.29 -30.77
C VAL A 231 -5.81 13.53 -30.03
N ALA A 232 -5.25 13.39 -28.82
CA ALA A 232 -4.60 14.48 -28.09
C ALA A 232 -3.06 14.48 -28.22
#